data_AF-A0A142VYX1-F1
#
_entry.id   AF-A0A142VYX1-F1
#
_cell.length_a   1.000
_cell.length_b   1.000
_cell.length_c   1.000
_cell.angle_alpha   90.00
_cell.angle_beta   90.00
_cell.angle_gamma   90.00
#
_symmetry.space_group_name_H-M   'P 1'
#
loop_
_entity.id
_entity.type
_entity.pdbx_description
1 polymer ?
#
loop_
_entity_poly.entity_id
_entity_poly.type
_entity_poly.pdbx_seq_one_letter_code
_entity_poly.pdbx_strand_id
1 'polypeptide(L)'
;MADVKLHPDWLARIGGEFDQPYMAQLRAFLGEQRAKGKTIFPRPRDWFAALDATPPQDVRVVILGQDPYHGLGQAHGLCFSVQPGVRTPPSLVNIYKEMASDLGIPPARHGYLKHWAEQGVLLLNNVLTVESGQAASHQGKGWEKFTDAAVAAVAADPAPKVFILWGSHAQRKAANVPGLGADGPHLILRAPHPSPLSAHNGFFGSRPFSQANAFLEAHGRGAIDWRLPDAVDPPVV
;
A
#
# COMPACT_ATOMS: atom_id res chain seq x y z
N MET A 1 -27.23 6.75 -2.70
CA MET A 1 -25.78 6.84 -2.43
C MET A 1 -25.08 6.58 -3.74
N ALA A 2 -24.07 7.36 -4.15
CA ALA A 2 -23.28 6.97 -5.31
C ALA A 2 -22.63 5.61 -5.01
N ASP A 3 -22.81 4.65 -5.90
CA ASP A 3 -22.34 3.27 -5.70
C ASP A 3 -20.82 3.30 -5.49
N VAL A 4 -20.35 2.94 -4.29
CA VAL A 4 -18.92 2.86 -4.02
C VAL A 4 -18.41 1.65 -4.76
N LYS A 5 -17.65 1.86 -5.84
CA LYS A 5 -17.00 0.79 -6.56
C LYS A 5 -15.80 0.29 -5.75
N LEU A 6 -15.99 -0.86 -5.12
CA LEU A 6 -14.99 -1.61 -4.36
C LEU A 6 -15.30 -3.10 -4.54
N HIS A 7 -14.29 -3.95 -4.54
CA HIS A 7 -14.46 -5.40 -4.60
C HIS A 7 -15.54 -5.90 -3.60
N PRO A 8 -16.48 -6.79 -4.01
CA PRO A 8 -17.57 -7.24 -3.14
C PRO A 8 -17.12 -7.82 -1.80
N ASP A 9 -16.04 -8.60 -1.80
CA ASP A 9 -15.51 -9.20 -0.56
C ASP A 9 -14.89 -8.18 0.39
N TRP A 10 -14.42 -7.03 -0.13
CA TRP A 10 -14.01 -5.91 0.69
C TRP A 10 -15.24 -5.14 1.21
N LEU A 11 -16.26 -4.90 0.38
CA LEU A 11 -17.53 -4.33 0.84
C LEU A 11 -18.17 -5.16 1.96
N ALA A 12 -18.11 -6.48 1.87
CA ALA A 12 -18.62 -7.36 2.92
C ALA A 12 -17.88 -7.20 4.27
N ARG A 13 -16.57 -6.87 4.24
CA ARG A 13 -15.72 -6.77 5.44
C ARG A 13 -15.67 -5.36 6.03
N ILE A 14 -15.58 -4.34 5.18
CA ILE A 14 -15.36 -2.94 5.59
C ILE A 14 -16.41 -1.98 5.02
N GLY A 15 -17.48 -2.48 4.38
CA GLY A 15 -18.54 -1.66 3.80
C GLY A 15 -19.23 -0.76 4.82
N GLY A 16 -19.41 -1.25 6.05
CA GLY A 16 -19.98 -0.46 7.15
C GLY A 16 -19.17 0.77 7.54
N GLU A 17 -17.89 0.88 7.12
CA GLU A 17 -17.09 2.09 7.31
C GLU A 17 -17.63 3.26 6.47
N PHE A 18 -18.20 3.00 5.29
CA PHE A 18 -18.73 4.06 4.42
C PHE A 18 -19.91 4.81 5.02
N ASP A 19 -20.64 4.18 5.95
CA ASP A 19 -21.78 4.74 6.67
C ASP A 19 -21.36 5.53 7.92
N GLN A 20 -20.08 5.45 8.32
CA GLN A 20 -19.59 6.12 9.52
C GLN A 20 -19.50 7.65 9.34
N PRO A 21 -19.70 8.44 10.42
CA PRO A 21 -19.65 9.90 10.35
C PRO A 21 -18.35 10.47 9.76
N TYR A 22 -17.21 9.83 10.04
CA TYR A 22 -15.91 10.29 9.53
C TYR A 22 -15.80 10.13 8.00
N MET A 23 -16.42 9.11 7.41
CA MET A 23 -16.45 8.94 5.95
C MET A 23 -17.37 9.98 5.29
N ALA A 24 -18.47 10.36 5.94
CA ALA A 24 -19.30 11.47 5.47
C ALA A 24 -18.53 12.80 5.47
N GLN A 25 -17.77 13.08 6.53
CA GLN A 25 -16.91 14.27 6.62
C GLN A 25 -15.80 14.25 5.56
N LEU A 26 -15.15 13.11 5.36
CA LEU A 26 -14.13 12.93 4.34
C LEU A 26 -14.69 13.17 2.92
N ARG A 27 -15.87 12.61 2.61
CA ARG A 27 -16.54 12.85 1.31
C ARG A 27 -16.85 14.33 1.10
N ALA A 28 -17.37 15.02 2.11
CA ALA A 28 -17.65 16.45 2.05
C ALA A 28 -16.37 17.26 1.82
N PHE A 29 -15.29 16.96 2.58
CA PHE A 29 -13.99 17.59 2.42
C PHE A 29 -13.44 17.44 1.00
N LEU A 30 -13.42 16.22 0.45
CA LEU A 30 -12.92 15.95 -0.90
C LEU A 30 -13.79 16.63 -1.97
N GLY A 31 -15.12 16.67 -1.76
CA GLY A 31 -16.04 17.41 -2.62
C GLY A 31 -15.74 18.91 -2.65
N GLU A 32 -15.50 19.50 -1.48
CA GLU A 32 -15.14 20.92 -1.34
C GLU A 32 -13.78 21.23 -1.98
N GLN A 33 -12.76 20.39 -1.76
CA GLN A 33 -11.44 20.58 -2.39
C GLN A 33 -11.55 20.58 -3.91
N ARG A 34 -12.34 19.66 -4.48
CA ARG A 34 -12.58 19.60 -5.93
C ARG A 34 -13.39 20.78 -6.43
N ALA A 35 -14.41 21.22 -5.70
CA ALA A 35 -15.19 22.42 -6.04
C ALA A 35 -14.34 23.70 -6.05
N LYS A 36 -13.28 23.75 -5.22
CA LYS A 36 -12.26 24.81 -5.22
C LYS A 36 -11.26 24.70 -6.37
N GLY A 37 -11.41 23.74 -7.29
CA GLY A 37 -10.53 23.55 -8.43
C GLY A 37 -9.20 22.87 -8.10
N LYS A 38 -9.07 22.27 -6.91
CA LYS A 38 -7.82 21.56 -6.54
C LYS A 38 -7.68 20.25 -7.29
N THR A 39 -6.48 19.99 -7.78
CA THR A 39 -6.10 18.69 -8.34
C THR A 39 -5.76 17.72 -7.21
N ILE A 40 -6.52 16.62 -7.12
CA ILE A 40 -6.34 15.57 -6.12
C ILE A 40 -5.86 14.30 -6.81
N PHE A 41 -4.82 13.66 -6.26
CA PHE A 41 -4.28 12.39 -6.70
C PHE A 41 -4.54 11.27 -5.69
N PRO A 42 -4.65 10.00 -6.15
CA PRO A 42 -4.86 9.63 -7.55
C PRO A 42 -6.28 10.00 -7.99
N ARG A 43 -6.67 9.66 -9.23
CA ARG A 43 -8.03 9.94 -9.72
C ARG A 43 -9.06 9.20 -8.84
N PRO A 44 -10.31 9.68 -8.73
CA PRO A 44 -11.32 9.05 -7.89
C PRO A 44 -11.54 7.55 -8.13
N ARG A 45 -11.45 7.10 -9.39
CA ARG A 45 -11.57 5.68 -9.74
C ARG A 45 -10.44 4.79 -9.21
N ASP A 46 -9.32 5.41 -8.84
CA ASP A 46 -8.10 4.74 -8.42
C ASP A 46 -7.90 4.81 -6.89
N TRP A 47 -8.82 5.43 -6.11
CA TRP A 47 -8.66 5.58 -4.65
C TRP A 47 -8.62 4.26 -3.89
N PHE A 48 -9.36 3.25 -4.36
CA PHE A 48 -9.42 1.92 -3.77
C PHE A 48 -8.64 0.87 -4.57
N ALA A 49 -7.80 1.29 -5.53
CA ALA A 49 -7.15 0.37 -6.47
C ALA A 49 -6.30 -0.72 -5.78
N ALA A 50 -5.67 -0.43 -4.63
CA ALA A 50 -4.95 -1.46 -3.87
C ALA A 50 -5.87 -2.55 -3.32
N LEU A 51 -7.08 -2.19 -2.84
CA LEU A 51 -8.06 -3.14 -2.34
C LEU A 51 -8.67 -3.94 -3.51
N ASP A 52 -8.98 -3.29 -4.64
CA ASP A 52 -9.51 -3.96 -5.82
C ASP A 52 -8.49 -4.91 -6.47
N ALA A 53 -7.20 -4.54 -6.46
CA ALA A 53 -6.13 -5.37 -7.01
C ALA A 53 -5.76 -6.56 -6.10
N THR A 54 -6.18 -6.53 -4.83
CA THR A 54 -5.85 -7.58 -3.86
C THR A 54 -7.08 -7.90 -3.02
N PRO A 55 -7.93 -8.85 -3.46
CA PRO A 55 -9.05 -9.32 -2.68
C PRO A 55 -8.58 -9.78 -1.29
N PRO A 56 -9.40 -9.57 -0.25
CA PRO A 56 -8.98 -9.77 1.14
C PRO A 56 -8.56 -11.22 1.47
N GLN A 57 -9.17 -12.22 0.82
CA GLN A 57 -8.80 -13.64 0.95
C GLN A 57 -7.44 -13.98 0.31
N ASP A 58 -7.02 -13.20 -0.69
CA ASP A 58 -5.78 -13.43 -1.43
C ASP A 58 -4.59 -12.72 -0.76
N VAL A 59 -4.84 -11.90 0.28
CA VAL A 59 -3.78 -11.17 0.97
C VAL A 59 -2.81 -12.14 1.66
N ARG A 60 -1.55 -12.05 1.25
CA ARG A 60 -0.40 -12.78 1.79
C ARG A 60 0.62 -11.84 2.42
N VAL A 61 0.83 -10.68 1.81
CA VAL A 61 1.73 -9.63 2.30
C VAL A 61 0.99 -8.30 2.34
N VAL A 62 1.25 -7.49 3.37
CA VAL A 62 0.78 -6.10 3.47
C VAL A 62 2.00 -5.19 3.53
N ILE A 63 2.08 -4.22 2.63
CA ILE A 63 3.10 -3.16 2.65
C ILE A 63 2.39 -1.83 2.85
N LEU A 64 2.77 -1.11 3.92
CA LEU A 64 2.13 0.15 4.28
C LEU A 64 2.96 1.36 3.81
N GLY A 65 2.32 2.22 3.01
CA GLY A 65 2.82 3.55 2.66
C GLY A 65 2.17 4.66 3.48
N GLN A 66 2.66 5.89 3.33
CA GLN A 66 2.12 7.05 4.05
C GLN A 66 0.95 7.68 3.28
N ASP A 67 1.25 8.35 2.18
CA ASP A 67 0.30 9.02 1.29
C ASP A 67 0.71 8.82 -0.19
N PRO A 68 -0.18 9.07 -1.17
CA PRO A 68 0.14 8.88 -2.57
C PRO A 68 1.22 9.85 -3.05
N TYR A 69 1.90 9.51 -4.14
CA TYR A 69 2.73 10.49 -4.84
C TYR A 69 1.89 11.69 -5.31
N HIS A 70 2.41 12.89 -5.08
CA HIS A 70 1.71 14.16 -5.31
C HIS A 70 2.04 14.81 -6.67
N GLY A 71 2.85 14.17 -7.51
CA GLY A 71 3.13 14.62 -8.88
C GLY A 71 2.15 14.06 -9.91
N LEU A 72 1.89 14.83 -10.96
CA LEU A 72 0.99 14.46 -12.05
C LEU A 72 1.41 13.14 -12.69
N GLY A 73 0.44 12.23 -12.85
CA GLY A 73 0.63 10.92 -13.49
C GLY A 73 1.37 9.88 -12.65
N GLN A 74 1.86 10.24 -11.45
CA GLN A 74 2.63 9.31 -10.61
C GLN A 74 1.73 8.30 -9.91
N ALA A 75 0.88 8.76 -8.99
CA ALA A 75 0.05 7.88 -8.16
C ALA A 75 -1.08 7.21 -8.95
N HIS A 76 -1.31 5.94 -8.65
CA HIS A 76 -2.42 5.15 -9.20
C HIS A 76 -3.11 4.26 -8.16
N GLY A 77 -2.99 4.62 -6.88
CA GLY A 77 -3.70 3.96 -5.78
C GLY A 77 -2.95 2.83 -5.08
N LEU A 78 -1.73 2.50 -5.51
CA LEU A 78 -0.84 1.51 -4.87
C LEU A 78 0.34 2.23 -4.22
N CYS A 79 0.66 1.91 -2.95
CA CYS A 79 1.81 2.50 -2.26
C CYS A 79 3.12 2.17 -2.97
N PHE A 80 4.08 3.11 -2.96
CA PHE A 80 5.37 3.05 -3.67
C PHE A 80 5.33 2.89 -5.20
N SER A 81 4.20 2.53 -5.79
CA SER A 81 4.09 2.29 -7.22
C SER A 81 3.77 3.55 -8.03
N VAL A 82 4.31 3.62 -9.25
CA VAL A 82 3.98 4.65 -10.26
C VAL A 82 3.51 4.04 -11.57
N GLN A 83 2.76 4.81 -12.36
CA GLN A 83 2.30 4.38 -13.70
C GLN A 83 3.48 4.06 -14.65
N PRO A 84 3.28 3.20 -15.67
CA PRO A 84 4.25 2.99 -16.74
C PRO A 84 4.65 4.31 -17.41
N GLY A 85 5.92 4.42 -17.81
CA GLY A 85 6.49 5.64 -18.40
C GLY A 85 6.86 6.74 -17.40
N VAL A 86 6.47 6.61 -16.13
CA VAL A 86 6.90 7.54 -15.07
C VAL A 86 8.26 7.12 -14.53
N ARG A 87 9.15 8.10 -14.33
CA ARG A 87 10.45 7.88 -13.68
C ARG A 87 10.27 7.26 -12.30
N THR A 88 10.96 6.15 -12.05
CA THR A 88 10.99 5.47 -10.75
C THR A 88 11.40 6.44 -9.62
N PRO A 89 10.55 6.65 -8.60
CA PRO A 89 10.85 7.56 -7.49
C PRO A 89 12.02 7.08 -6.63
N PRO A 90 12.73 7.97 -5.90
CA PRO A 90 13.91 7.62 -5.12
C PRO A 90 13.69 6.50 -4.10
N SER A 91 12.55 6.49 -3.40
CA SER A 91 12.21 5.41 -2.45
C SER A 91 12.06 4.06 -3.16
N LEU A 92 11.44 4.02 -4.34
CA LEU A 92 11.30 2.78 -5.10
C LEU A 92 12.63 2.30 -5.70
N VAL A 93 13.51 3.22 -6.09
CA VAL A 93 14.90 2.88 -6.47
C VAL A 93 15.62 2.18 -5.33
N ASN A 94 15.46 2.65 -4.09
CA ASN A 94 16.07 2.00 -2.93
C ASN A 94 15.42 0.65 -2.62
N ILE A 95 14.10 0.52 -2.76
CA ILE A 95 13.40 -0.78 -2.69
C ILE A 95 14.01 -1.79 -3.67
N TYR A 96 14.27 -1.39 -4.93
CA TYR A 96 14.92 -2.28 -5.90
C TYR A 96 16.38 -2.60 -5.56
N LYS A 97 17.14 -1.65 -5.01
CA LYS A 97 18.50 -1.93 -4.53
C LYS A 97 18.51 -2.98 -3.41
N GLU A 98 17.59 -2.85 -2.45
CA GLU A 98 17.45 -3.84 -1.38
C GLU A 98 17.02 -5.19 -1.93
N MET A 99 16.03 -5.24 -2.82
CA MET A 99 15.59 -6.48 -3.47
C MET A 99 16.72 -7.16 -4.26
N ALA A 100 17.57 -6.39 -4.93
CA ALA A 100 18.74 -6.90 -5.64
C ALA A 100 19.78 -7.48 -4.68
N SER A 101 20.04 -6.82 -3.55
CA SER A 101 20.95 -7.34 -2.52
C SER A 101 20.38 -8.56 -1.79
N ASP A 102 19.07 -8.60 -1.59
CA ASP A 102 18.39 -9.63 -0.80
C ASP A 102 18.19 -10.93 -1.59
N LEU A 103 17.72 -10.82 -2.83
CA LEU A 103 17.28 -11.93 -3.68
C LEU A 103 18.09 -12.08 -4.98
N GLY A 104 19.03 -11.18 -5.28
CA GLY A 104 19.74 -11.18 -6.57
C GLY A 104 18.87 -10.76 -7.76
N ILE A 105 17.69 -10.19 -7.52
CA ILE A 105 16.77 -9.75 -8.57
C ILE A 105 17.19 -8.36 -9.07
N PRO A 106 17.55 -8.19 -10.36
CA PRO A 106 17.95 -6.90 -10.88
C PRO A 106 16.80 -5.87 -10.81
N PRO A 107 17.10 -4.57 -10.63
CA PRO A 107 16.08 -3.53 -10.65
C PRO A 107 15.28 -3.51 -11.95
N ALA A 108 13.95 -3.39 -11.83
CA ALA A 108 13.08 -3.20 -12.98
C ALA A 108 13.28 -1.83 -13.63
N ARG A 109 12.94 -1.73 -14.92
CA ARG A 109 13.08 -0.49 -15.72
C ARG A 109 11.86 0.45 -15.62
N HIS A 110 10.88 0.10 -14.81
CA HIS A 110 9.68 0.89 -14.53
C HIS A 110 9.36 0.86 -13.03
N GLY A 111 8.37 1.64 -12.58
CA GLY A 111 7.92 1.66 -11.18
C GLY A 111 6.52 1.06 -10.93
N TYR A 112 5.96 0.37 -11.92
CA TYR A 112 4.64 -0.27 -11.82
C TYR A 112 4.70 -1.60 -11.05
N LEU A 113 3.98 -1.69 -9.92
CA LEU A 113 4.04 -2.81 -8.96
C LEU A 113 2.77 -3.66 -8.96
N LYS A 114 1.90 -3.52 -9.97
CA LYS A 114 0.64 -4.29 -10.03
C LYS A 114 0.86 -5.79 -10.03
N HIS A 115 1.97 -6.26 -10.62
CA HIS A 115 2.37 -7.67 -10.58
C HIS A 115 2.48 -8.23 -9.15
N TRP A 116 2.92 -7.43 -8.18
CA TRP A 116 2.93 -7.84 -6.77
C TRP A 116 1.51 -7.89 -6.19
N ALA A 117 0.67 -6.90 -6.51
CA ALA A 117 -0.71 -6.84 -6.02
C ALA A 117 -1.55 -8.05 -6.47
N GLU A 118 -1.41 -8.46 -7.73
CA GLU A 118 -2.06 -9.65 -8.30
C GLU A 118 -1.64 -10.96 -7.64
N GLN A 119 -0.53 -10.95 -6.92
CA GLN A 119 -0.02 -12.08 -6.16
C GLN A 119 -0.39 -12.02 -4.67
N GLY A 120 -1.27 -11.11 -4.23
CA GLY A 120 -1.63 -11.03 -2.81
C GLY A 120 -0.80 -10.05 -1.99
N VAL A 121 -0.05 -9.14 -2.63
CA VAL A 121 0.66 -8.06 -1.92
C VAL A 121 -0.24 -6.82 -1.85
N LEU A 122 -0.88 -6.60 -0.72
CA LEU A 122 -1.69 -5.41 -0.47
C LEU A 122 -0.79 -4.18 -0.29
N LEU A 123 -0.72 -3.35 -1.33
CA LEU A 123 0.08 -2.12 -1.40
C LEU A 123 -0.73 -0.89 -0.93
N LEU A 124 -1.01 -0.80 0.37
CA LEU A 124 -1.94 0.17 0.93
C LEU A 124 -1.23 1.41 1.50
N ASN A 125 -1.65 2.62 1.10
CA ASN A 125 -1.26 3.85 1.81
C ASN A 125 -2.18 4.07 3.02
N ASN A 126 -1.70 4.77 4.04
CA ASN A 126 -2.54 5.18 5.18
C ASN A 126 -3.53 6.28 4.81
N VAL A 127 -3.08 7.21 3.97
CA VAL A 127 -3.92 8.25 3.36
C VAL A 127 -4.09 7.90 1.89
N LEU A 128 -5.32 7.87 1.38
CA LEU A 128 -5.58 7.39 0.01
C LEU A 128 -5.63 8.51 -1.04
N THR A 129 -5.50 9.78 -0.61
CA THR A 129 -5.53 10.94 -1.51
C THR A 129 -4.55 12.01 -1.07
N VAL A 130 -4.13 12.86 -2.02
CA VAL A 130 -3.24 14.00 -1.77
C VAL A 130 -3.54 15.13 -2.75
N GLU A 131 -3.38 16.38 -2.33
CA GLU A 131 -3.39 17.53 -3.23
C GLU A 131 -2.09 17.61 -4.05
N SER A 132 -2.20 17.96 -5.33
CA SER A 132 -1.06 18.10 -6.23
C SER A 132 0.02 19.02 -5.67
N GLY A 133 1.25 18.52 -5.58
CA GLY A 133 2.41 19.26 -5.05
C GLY A 133 2.44 19.46 -3.53
N GLN A 134 1.46 18.93 -2.79
CA GLN A 134 1.33 19.15 -1.35
C GLN A 134 1.31 17.80 -0.60
N ALA A 135 2.50 17.27 -0.29
CA ALA A 135 2.63 16.04 0.50
C ALA A 135 1.88 16.14 1.84
N ALA A 136 1.27 15.04 2.28
CA ALA A 136 0.50 14.93 3.52
C ALA A 136 -0.69 15.90 3.66
N SER A 137 -1.09 16.62 2.61
CA SER A 137 -2.18 17.62 2.62
C SER A 137 -3.55 17.09 3.09
N HIS A 138 -3.80 15.78 2.94
CA HIS A 138 -5.05 15.13 3.36
C HIS A 138 -4.89 14.26 4.62
N GLN A 139 -3.76 14.39 5.33
CA GLN A 139 -3.57 13.75 6.63
C GLN A 139 -4.61 14.25 7.64
N GLY A 140 -5.11 13.34 8.48
CA GLY A 140 -6.09 13.61 9.53
C GLY A 140 -7.49 13.91 9.01
N LYS A 141 -7.77 13.62 7.74
CA LYS A 141 -9.08 13.87 7.11
C LYS A 141 -10.02 12.66 7.16
N GLY A 142 -9.54 11.52 7.66
CA GLY A 142 -10.37 10.33 7.91
C GLY A 142 -9.89 9.07 7.18
N TRP A 143 -8.97 9.19 6.22
CA TRP A 143 -8.44 8.03 5.50
C TRP A 143 -7.70 7.04 6.41
N GLU A 144 -7.03 7.53 7.45
CA GLU A 144 -6.29 6.69 8.37
C GLU A 144 -7.20 5.71 9.08
N LYS A 145 -8.37 6.16 9.54
CA LYS A 145 -9.36 5.31 10.20
C LYS A 145 -9.92 4.25 9.23
N PHE A 146 -10.21 4.63 7.99
CA PHE A 146 -10.67 3.69 6.97
C PHE A 146 -9.62 2.62 6.67
N THR A 147 -8.36 3.03 6.49
CA THR A 147 -7.28 2.10 6.19
C THR A 147 -6.88 1.29 7.42
N ASP A 148 -7.09 1.76 8.64
CA ASP A 148 -6.96 0.98 9.87
C ASP A 148 -7.99 -0.16 9.90
N ALA A 149 -9.24 0.11 9.54
CA ALA A 149 -10.28 -0.91 9.43
C ALA A 149 -9.94 -1.98 8.37
N ALA A 150 -9.39 -1.57 7.22
CA ALA A 150 -8.92 -2.50 6.19
C ALA A 150 -7.78 -3.41 6.68
N VAL A 151 -6.78 -2.85 7.36
CA VAL A 151 -5.66 -3.63 7.93
C VAL A 151 -6.14 -4.55 9.07
N ALA A 152 -7.06 -4.07 9.92
CA ALA A 152 -7.67 -4.89 10.97
C ALA A 152 -8.47 -6.08 10.40
N ALA A 153 -9.22 -5.86 9.31
CA ALA A 153 -9.95 -6.94 8.64
C ALA A 153 -9.01 -8.02 8.08
N VAL A 154 -7.82 -7.62 7.60
CA VAL A 154 -6.77 -8.56 7.14
C VAL A 154 -6.12 -9.30 8.31
N ALA A 155 -5.85 -8.60 9.40
CA ALA A 155 -5.22 -9.15 10.61
C ALA A 155 -6.18 -10.07 11.41
N ALA A 156 -7.49 -9.91 11.26
CA ALA A 156 -8.49 -10.76 11.90
C ALA A 156 -8.57 -12.17 11.27
N ASP A 157 -8.10 -12.33 10.03
CA ASP A 157 -8.05 -13.64 9.38
C ASP A 157 -6.84 -14.45 9.90
N PRO A 158 -7.08 -15.63 10.50
CA PRO A 158 -6.04 -16.44 11.16
C PRO A 158 -4.99 -16.98 10.19
N ALA A 159 -5.23 -16.96 8.88
CA ALA A 159 -4.25 -17.43 7.90
C ALA A 159 -2.96 -16.57 7.99
N PRO A 160 -1.77 -17.18 8.19
CA PRO A 160 -0.51 -16.47 8.42
C PRO A 160 -0.13 -15.50 7.29
N LYS A 161 0.16 -14.24 7.62
CA LYS A 161 0.46 -13.16 6.66
C LYS A 161 1.74 -12.44 7.08
N VAL A 162 2.34 -11.72 6.15
CA VAL A 162 3.51 -10.87 6.41
C VAL A 162 3.11 -9.39 6.36
N PHE A 163 3.47 -8.63 7.37
CA PHE A 163 3.29 -7.18 7.42
C PHE A 163 4.65 -6.50 7.36
N ILE A 164 4.91 -5.76 6.29
CA ILE A 164 6.18 -5.05 6.07
C ILE A 164 5.96 -3.57 6.41
N LEU A 165 6.63 -3.13 7.48
CA LEU A 165 6.42 -1.83 8.12
C LEU A 165 7.68 -0.97 8.02
N TRP A 166 7.77 -0.20 6.93
CA TRP A 166 8.89 0.69 6.68
C TRP A 166 8.66 2.09 7.27
N GLY A 167 9.52 2.47 8.20
CA GLY A 167 9.48 3.78 8.87
C GLY A 167 8.53 3.86 10.06
N SER A 168 8.74 4.89 10.88
CA SER A 168 8.03 5.05 12.15
C SER A 168 6.51 5.20 12.00
N HIS A 169 6.05 5.76 10.88
CA HIS A 169 4.63 5.98 10.63
C HIS A 169 3.88 4.64 10.42
N ALA A 170 4.40 3.75 9.56
CA ALA A 170 3.85 2.41 9.36
C ALA A 170 3.92 1.57 10.66
N GLN A 171 5.03 1.69 11.39
CA GLN A 171 5.24 0.97 12.64
C GLN A 171 4.28 1.37 13.75
N ARG A 172 3.99 2.67 13.91
CA ARG A 172 3.01 3.19 14.87
C ARG A 172 1.59 2.77 14.50
N LYS A 173 1.22 2.84 13.21
CA LYS A 173 -0.09 2.38 12.75
C LYS A 173 -0.32 0.93 13.13
N ALA A 174 0.61 0.05 12.77
CA ALA A 174 0.49 -1.37 13.06
C ALA A 174 0.36 -1.68 14.57
N ALA A 175 1.00 -0.90 15.43
CA ALA A 175 0.89 -1.08 16.89
C ALA A 175 -0.51 -0.81 17.44
N ASN A 176 -1.34 -0.06 16.71
CA ASN A 176 -2.71 0.28 17.11
C ASN A 176 -3.77 -0.62 16.45
N VAL A 177 -3.37 -1.52 15.54
CA VAL A 177 -4.31 -2.40 14.84
C VAL A 177 -4.59 -3.65 15.69
N PRO A 178 -5.85 -3.90 16.10
CA PRO A 178 -6.21 -5.12 16.81
C PRO A 178 -5.84 -6.38 16.01
N GLY A 179 -5.27 -7.38 16.68
CA GLY A 179 -4.82 -8.63 16.04
C GLY A 179 -3.42 -8.58 15.44
N LEU A 180 -2.81 -7.40 15.30
CA LEU A 180 -1.45 -7.24 14.79
C LEU A 180 -0.45 -7.08 15.94
N GLY A 181 -0.05 -8.21 16.54
CA GLY A 181 0.85 -8.26 17.70
C GLY A 181 1.95 -9.31 17.56
N ALA A 182 2.92 -9.29 18.48
CA ALA A 182 4.06 -10.23 18.48
C ALA A 182 3.63 -11.69 18.69
N ASP A 183 2.50 -11.91 19.40
CA ASP A 183 1.97 -13.24 19.70
C ASP A 183 0.93 -13.72 18.67
N GLY A 184 0.78 -13.00 17.56
CA GLY A 184 -0.18 -13.34 16.49
C GLY A 184 0.38 -14.35 15.48
N PRO A 185 -0.47 -14.92 14.60
CA PRO A 185 -0.05 -15.84 13.55
C PRO A 185 0.66 -15.15 12.37
N HIS A 186 1.04 -13.88 12.52
CA HIS A 186 1.54 -13.03 11.44
C HIS A 186 3.00 -12.67 11.69
N LEU A 187 3.78 -12.59 10.62
CA LEU A 187 5.12 -12.05 10.68
C LEU A 187 5.08 -10.53 10.51
N ILE A 188 5.75 -9.82 11.42
CA ILE A 188 5.90 -8.36 11.33
C ILE A 188 7.38 -8.03 11.04
N LEU A 189 7.66 -7.55 9.84
CA LEU A 189 8.97 -7.11 9.41
C LEU A 189 9.08 -5.59 9.53
N ARG A 190 10.08 -5.11 10.27
CA ARG A 190 10.27 -3.69 10.54
C ARG A 190 11.63 -3.24 10.03
N ALA A 191 11.65 -2.11 9.33
CA ALA A 191 12.88 -1.42 8.98
C ALA A 191 12.63 0.10 8.91
N PRO A 192 13.67 0.94 8.90
CA PRO A 192 13.57 2.33 8.48
C PRO A 192 12.92 2.48 7.10
N HIS A 193 12.46 3.70 6.78
CA HIS A 193 11.82 3.97 5.50
C HIS A 193 12.84 3.90 4.34
N PRO A 194 12.46 3.44 3.13
CA PRO A 194 13.35 3.41 1.95
C PRO A 194 13.71 4.78 1.38
N SER A 195 13.27 5.88 2.00
CA SER A 195 13.61 7.24 1.57
C SER A 195 15.13 7.44 1.61
N PRO A 196 15.72 8.23 0.70
CA PRO A 196 17.14 8.60 0.78
C PRO A 196 17.57 9.14 2.16
N LEU A 197 16.65 9.75 2.91
CA LEU A 197 16.90 10.30 4.25
C LEU A 197 17.16 9.23 5.33
N SER A 198 16.70 8.00 5.12
CA SER A 198 16.72 6.96 6.15
C SER A 198 17.18 5.58 5.67
N ALA A 199 17.38 5.39 4.36
CA ALA A 199 17.65 4.06 3.81
C ALA A 199 18.94 3.44 4.37
N HIS A 200 19.97 4.25 4.57
CA HIS A 200 21.26 3.82 5.14
C HIS A 200 21.19 3.52 6.65
N ASN A 201 20.12 3.90 7.33
CA ASN A 201 19.97 3.71 8.78
C ASN A 201 19.39 2.34 9.14
N GLY A 202 19.38 1.39 8.20
CA GLY A 202 18.92 0.02 8.42
C GLY A 202 17.81 -0.47 7.49
N PHE A 203 17.39 0.30 6.47
CA PHE A 203 16.56 -0.27 5.40
C PHE A 203 17.41 -1.19 4.51
N PHE A 204 18.60 -0.71 4.11
CA PHE A 204 19.54 -1.56 3.40
C PHE A 204 20.07 -2.67 4.31
N GLY A 205 20.05 -3.91 3.81
CA GLY A 205 20.38 -5.12 4.57
C GLY A 205 19.25 -5.63 5.46
N SER A 206 18.06 -5.02 5.42
CA SER A 206 16.91 -5.50 6.20
C SER A 206 16.28 -6.78 5.65
N ARG A 207 16.57 -7.14 4.39
CA ARG A 207 16.19 -8.38 3.71
C ARG A 207 14.71 -8.75 3.82
N PRO A 208 13.78 -7.83 3.57
CA PRO A 208 12.37 -8.07 3.86
C PRO A 208 11.72 -9.06 2.89
N PHE A 209 12.25 -9.20 1.67
CA PHE A 209 11.63 -10.02 0.61
C PHE A 209 11.92 -11.51 0.81
N SER A 210 13.17 -11.87 1.13
CA SER A 210 13.55 -13.24 1.46
C SER A 210 12.90 -13.72 2.75
N GLN A 211 12.85 -12.87 3.79
CA GLN A 211 12.15 -13.18 5.04
C GLN A 211 10.65 -13.40 4.82
N ALA A 212 10.02 -12.56 3.99
CA ALA A 212 8.60 -12.72 3.66
C ALA A 212 8.34 -14.07 2.97
N ASN A 213 9.11 -14.42 1.94
CA ASN A 213 8.93 -15.69 1.24
C ASN A 213 9.23 -16.90 2.14
N ALA A 214 10.32 -16.86 2.93
CA ALA A 214 10.64 -17.95 3.86
C ALA A 214 9.51 -18.20 4.87
N PHE A 215 8.90 -17.14 5.39
CA PHE A 215 7.76 -17.26 6.29
C PHE A 215 6.52 -17.82 5.59
N LEU A 216 6.18 -17.30 4.41
CA LEU A 216 5.01 -17.77 3.67
C LEU A 216 5.15 -19.25 3.27
N GLU A 217 6.33 -19.67 2.81
CA GLU A 217 6.64 -21.06 2.48
C GLU A 217 6.52 -21.98 3.70
N ALA A 218 7.10 -21.59 4.83
CA ALA A 218 7.02 -22.35 6.08
C ALA A 218 5.57 -22.54 6.58
N HIS A 219 4.65 -21.67 6.18
CA HIS A 219 3.23 -21.72 6.54
C HIS A 219 2.32 -22.17 5.38
N GLY A 220 2.88 -22.73 4.30
CA GLY A 220 2.09 -23.25 3.18
C GLY A 220 1.30 -22.19 2.39
N ARG A 221 1.72 -20.91 2.46
CA ARG A 221 1.10 -19.78 1.74
C ARG A 221 1.74 -19.51 0.37
N GLY A 222 2.67 -20.36 -0.06
CA GLY A 222 3.48 -20.21 -1.26
C GLY A 222 4.52 -19.08 -1.12
N ALA A 223 5.04 -18.61 -2.25
CA ALA A 223 5.95 -17.47 -2.30
C ALA A 223 5.38 -16.35 -3.17
N ILE A 224 5.92 -15.14 -3.03
CA ILE A 224 5.73 -14.03 -3.96
C ILE A 224 6.88 -14.04 -4.97
N ASP A 225 6.56 -13.97 -6.26
CA ASP A 225 7.54 -13.61 -7.28
C ASP A 225 7.75 -12.10 -7.24
N TRP A 226 8.84 -11.70 -6.59
CA TRP A 226 9.22 -10.29 -6.44
C TRP A 226 9.80 -9.69 -7.73
N ARG A 227 10.15 -10.51 -8.74
CA ARG A 227 10.64 -10.01 -10.02
C ARG A 227 9.49 -9.38 -10.80
N LEU A 228 9.65 -8.12 -11.20
CA LEU A 228 8.68 -7.47 -12.06
C LEU A 228 8.92 -7.85 -13.54
N PRO A 229 7.88 -7.90 -14.38
CA PRO A 229 8.00 -8.11 -15.82
C PRO A 229 8.92 -7.07 -16.48
N ASP A 230 9.65 -7.44 -17.53
CA ASP A 230 10.52 -6.50 -18.25
C ASP A 230 9.74 -5.43 -19.02
N ALA A 231 8.54 -5.78 -19.48
CA ALA A 231 7.62 -4.91 -20.19
C ALA A 231 6.29 -4.82 -19.45
N VAL A 232 5.72 -3.62 -19.41
CA VAL A 232 4.39 -3.37 -18.86
C VAL A 232 3.60 -2.65 -19.93
N ASP A 233 2.50 -3.25 -20.35
CA ASP A 233 1.58 -2.58 -21.25
C ASP A 233 0.99 -1.35 -20.54
N PRO A 234 0.93 -0.18 -21.21
CA PRO A 234 0.24 0.96 -20.64
C PRO A 234 -1.22 0.57 -20.38
N PRO A 235 -1.81 0.96 -19.24
CA PRO A 235 -3.20 0.65 -18.96
C PRO A 235 -4.07 1.20 -20.10
N VAL A 236 -4.99 0.36 -20.59
CA VAL A 236 -6.01 0.78 -21.57
C VAL A 236 -6.82 1.91 -20.92
N VAL A 237 -6.78 3.10 -21.54
CA VAL A 237 -7.27 4.37 -20.97
C VAL A 237 -8.77 4.37 -20.78
#